data_AF-A0A2H6GQE1-F1
#
_entry.id   AF-A0A2H6GQE1-F1
#
_cell.length_a   1.000
_cell.length_b   1.000
_cell.length_c   1.000
_cell.angle_alpha   90.00
_cell.angle_beta   90.00
_cell.angle_gamma   90.00
#
_symmetry.space_group_name_H-M   'P 1'
#
loop_
_entity.id
_entity.type
_entity.pdbx_description
1 polymer ?
#
loop_
_entity_poly.entity_id
_entity_poly.type
_entity_poly.pdbx_seq_one_letter_code
_entity_poly.pdbx_strand_id
1 'polypeptide(L)'
;MDKANKVQLFQKQEVRTHWDEENEKWYFSVIDIVQILSESKDVKQYIKKMRSRNPELNFNWGTICTPLEMIAADGKKRKIQAADTEGILRIIQSIPSKKAEPFKLWLAKVGAERIEETEDPELAFDRAMETYLAKGYSKEWINQRLKSIEVRKELTDEWQTRGMKKGLEYAILTNELTKAWAGKDIKEYKKLKGLKKENLRDNMSNLELVLNMLAEASTTEISKEKEPKGLASNKDIARKGGNASKQARLEIEKQTGKSIVTGKNADKLLGKSGYKKLESSNEDE
;
A
#
# COMPACT_ATOMS: atom_id res chain seq x y z
N MET A 1 10.71 1.53 22.38
CA MET A 1 10.24 2.70 21.60
C MET A 1 9.14 2.23 20.67
N ASP A 2 7.90 2.63 20.92
CA ASP A 2 6.75 2.26 20.08
C ASP A 2 6.91 2.72 18.63
N LYS A 3 6.35 1.94 17.69
CA LYS A 3 6.30 2.24 16.24
C LYS A 3 5.77 3.65 15.96
N ALA A 4 4.85 4.14 16.82
CA ALA A 4 4.32 5.49 16.80
C ALA A 4 5.40 6.58 16.96
N ASN A 5 6.41 6.36 17.81
CA ASN A 5 7.49 7.33 18.04
C ASN A 5 8.46 7.45 16.84
N LYS A 6 8.61 6.39 16.03
CA LYS A 6 9.53 6.39 14.86
C LYS A 6 8.96 7.16 13.68
N VAL A 7 7.64 7.08 13.47
CA VAL A 7 6.92 7.91 12.49
C VAL A 7 6.82 9.36 12.97
N GLN A 8 6.64 9.57 14.28
CA GLN A 8 6.60 10.92 14.88
C GLN A 8 7.90 11.73 14.71
N LEU A 9 9.07 11.08 14.58
CA LEU A 9 10.35 11.77 14.36
C LEU A 9 10.36 12.59 13.05
N PHE A 10 9.61 12.14 12.03
CA PHE A 10 9.43 12.86 10.76
C PHE A 10 8.15 13.71 10.72
N GLN A 11 7.29 13.63 11.74
CA GLN A 11 6.07 14.45 11.85
C GLN A 11 6.31 15.76 12.61
N LYS A 12 7.34 15.83 13.48
CA LYS A 12 7.67 17.05 14.24
C LYS A 12 8.54 18.07 13.47
N GLN A 13 9.09 17.69 12.32
CA GLN A 13 9.78 18.59 11.40
C GLN A 13 9.32 18.27 9.99
N GLU A 14 8.77 19.26 9.28
CA GLU A 14 8.14 19.13 7.97
C GLU A 14 9.14 18.63 6.91
N VAL A 15 9.27 17.31 6.80
CA VAL A 15 9.98 16.70 5.66
C VAL A 15 9.15 16.97 4.43
N ARG A 16 9.72 17.69 3.45
CA ARG A 16 9.04 17.94 2.19
C ARG A 16 8.85 16.62 1.44
N THR A 17 7.65 16.41 0.94
CA THR A 17 7.25 15.20 0.22
C THR A 17 6.70 15.52 -1.16
N HIS A 18 6.92 14.62 -2.10
CA HIS A 18 6.33 14.64 -3.42
C HIS A 18 5.68 13.29 -3.70
N TRP A 19 4.44 13.30 -4.20
CA TRP A 19 3.73 12.10 -4.63
C TRP A 19 3.90 11.93 -6.13
N ASP A 20 4.53 10.83 -6.53
CA ASP A 20 4.61 10.40 -7.92
C ASP A 20 3.42 9.48 -8.22
N GLU A 21 2.48 9.99 -9.03
CA GLU A 21 1.28 9.25 -9.45
C GLU A 21 1.60 8.11 -10.42
N GLU A 22 2.63 8.25 -11.25
CA GLU A 22 2.98 7.25 -12.27
C GLU A 22 3.54 5.99 -11.62
N ASN A 23 4.46 6.18 -10.66
CA ASN A 23 5.12 5.08 -9.96
C ASN A 23 4.44 4.70 -8.62
N GLU A 24 3.39 5.40 -8.21
CA GLU A 24 2.72 5.26 -6.90
C GLU A 24 3.72 5.30 -5.71
N LYS A 25 4.70 6.21 -5.79
CA LYS A 25 5.79 6.35 -4.82
C LYS A 25 5.76 7.72 -4.13
N TRP A 26 6.08 7.70 -2.84
CA TRP A 26 6.41 8.92 -2.11
C TRP A 26 7.90 9.16 -2.18
N TYR A 27 8.26 10.38 -2.54
CA TYR A 27 9.62 10.90 -2.49
C TYR A 27 9.76 11.90 -1.35
N PHE A 28 10.90 11.84 -0.66
CA PHE A 28 11.20 12.64 0.50
C PHE A 28 12.46 13.46 0.24
N SER A 29 12.42 14.73 0.65
CA SER A 29 13.57 15.62 0.58
C SER A 29 14.75 15.09 1.39
N VAL A 30 15.85 14.78 0.69
CA VAL A 30 17.06 14.22 1.29
C VAL A 30 17.70 15.21 2.26
N ILE A 31 17.67 16.50 1.91
CA ILE A 31 18.27 17.54 2.75
C ILE A 31 17.54 17.67 4.09
N ASP A 32 16.21 17.57 4.12
CA ASP A 32 15.43 17.69 5.37
C ASP A 32 15.70 16.50 6.30
N ILE A 33 15.72 15.29 5.74
CA ILE A 33 16.00 14.07 6.50
C ILE A 33 17.43 14.09 7.05
N VAL A 34 18.41 14.47 6.22
CA VAL A 34 19.80 14.57 6.69
C VAL A 34 19.92 15.66 7.75
N GLN A 35 19.20 16.78 7.63
CA GLN A 35 19.18 17.83 8.65
C GLN A 35 18.64 17.32 9.98
N ILE A 36 17.47 16.67 9.97
CA ILE A 36 16.82 16.10 11.17
C ILE A 36 17.76 15.13 11.89
N LEU A 37 18.40 14.25 11.14
CA LEU A 37 19.20 13.16 11.68
C LEU A 37 20.62 13.60 12.05
N SER A 38 21.24 14.51 11.32
CA SER A 38 22.61 14.96 11.60
C SER A 38 22.70 16.16 12.53
N GLU A 39 21.61 16.94 12.66
CA GLU A 39 21.60 18.25 13.34
C GLU A 39 22.65 19.24 12.80
N SER A 40 23.16 19.00 11.58
CA SER A 40 24.19 19.83 10.97
C SER A 40 23.63 21.22 10.62
N LYS A 41 24.36 22.26 11.01
CA LYS A 41 24.08 23.65 10.58
C LYS A 41 24.31 23.86 9.07
N ASP A 42 25.25 23.11 8.49
CA ASP A 42 25.49 23.09 7.04
C ASP A 42 25.26 21.68 6.49
N VAL A 43 24.03 21.43 6.05
CA VAL A 43 23.58 20.12 5.55
C VAL A 43 24.20 19.82 4.18
N LYS A 44 24.47 20.84 3.35
CA LYS A 44 25.06 20.64 2.01
C LYS A 44 26.50 20.14 2.12
N GLN A 45 27.30 20.78 2.97
CA GLN A 45 28.64 20.30 3.31
C GLN A 45 28.60 18.92 3.95
N TYR A 46 27.65 18.68 4.85
CA TYR A 46 27.49 17.37 5.49
C TYR A 46 27.23 16.26 4.45
N ILE A 47 26.31 16.46 3.51
CA ILE A 47 26.01 15.50 2.44
C ILE A 47 27.24 15.27 1.58
N LYS A 48 27.97 16.33 1.20
CA LYS A 48 29.23 16.21 0.44
C LYS A 48 30.23 15.31 1.17
N LYS A 49 30.47 15.58 2.46
CA LYS A 49 31.40 14.77 3.30
C LYS A 49 30.89 13.35 3.53
N MET A 50 29.59 13.15 3.70
CA MET A 50 28.96 11.83 3.81
C MET A 50 29.21 11.00 2.55
N ARG A 51 28.99 11.59 1.36
CA ARG A 51 29.27 10.93 0.08
C ARG A 51 30.75 10.64 -0.11
N SER A 52 31.64 11.57 0.22
CA SER A 52 33.09 11.32 0.13
C SER A 52 33.57 10.16 1.02
N ARG A 53 32.93 9.93 2.17
CA ARG A 53 33.23 8.81 3.08
C ARG A 53 32.68 7.47 2.62
N ASN A 54 31.67 7.45 1.74
CA ASN A 54 31.03 6.24 1.24
C ASN A 54 31.06 6.23 -0.29
N PRO A 55 32.14 5.69 -0.91
CA PRO A 55 32.32 5.68 -2.37
C PRO A 55 31.16 5.02 -3.13
N GLU A 56 30.60 3.93 -2.59
CA GLU A 56 29.47 3.23 -3.21
C GLU A 56 28.19 4.07 -3.21
N LEU A 57 27.87 4.72 -2.07
CA LEU A 57 26.75 5.64 -1.99
C LEU A 57 26.95 6.82 -2.94
N ASN A 58 28.18 7.32 -3.06
CA ASN A 58 28.50 8.43 -3.95
C ASN A 58 28.34 8.05 -5.42
N PHE A 59 28.79 6.85 -5.80
CA PHE A 59 28.65 6.32 -7.14
C PHE A 59 27.17 6.16 -7.52
N ASN A 60 26.37 5.59 -6.62
CA ASN A 60 24.94 5.38 -6.83
C ASN A 60 24.05 6.60 -6.51
N TRP A 61 24.64 7.76 -6.19
CA TRP A 61 23.88 8.92 -5.70
C TRP A 61 22.82 9.40 -6.69
N GLY A 62 23.15 9.43 -8.00
CA GLY A 62 22.21 9.84 -9.05
C GLY A 62 21.05 8.86 -9.26
N THR A 63 21.24 7.58 -8.92
CA THR A 63 20.20 6.55 -8.97
C THR A 63 19.32 6.60 -7.74
N ILE A 64 19.91 6.85 -6.57
CA ILE A 64 19.21 6.91 -5.28
C ILE A 64 18.42 8.21 -5.13
N CYS A 65 19.00 9.33 -5.58
CA CYS A 65 18.44 10.66 -5.42
C CYS A 65 18.06 11.26 -6.77
N THR A 66 16.78 11.58 -6.93
CA THR A 66 16.23 12.24 -8.12
C THR A 66 15.87 13.69 -7.79
N PRO A 67 16.25 14.67 -8.64
CA PRO A 67 15.82 16.05 -8.44
C PRO A 67 14.34 16.21 -8.80
N LEU A 68 13.51 16.52 -7.81
CA LEU A 68 12.06 16.73 -7.97
C LEU A 68 11.67 18.17 -7.62
N GLU A 69 10.67 18.71 -8.31
CA GLU A 69 10.13 20.03 -7.99
C GLU A 69 9.28 19.96 -6.72
N MET A 70 9.68 20.69 -5.69
CA MET A 70 8.98 20.82 -4.42
C MET A 70 8.96 22.30 -3.99
N ILE A 71 7.99 22.67 -3.15
CA ILE A 71 7.94 23.99 -2.53
C ILE A 71 9.06 24.07 -1.49
N ALA A 72 9.96 25.05 -1.64
CA ALA A 72 11.00 25.32 -0.68
C ALA A 72 10.47 26.14 0.50
N ALA A 73 11.28 26.29 1.56
CA ALA A 73 10.89 27.04 2.76
C ALA A 73 10.57 28.52 2.50
N ASP A 74 11.00 29.07 1.36
CA ASP A 74 10.69 30.42 0.87
C ASP A 74 9.38 30.49 0.05
N GLY A 75 8.62 29.39 -0.02
CA GLY A 75 7.39 29.28 -0.81
C GLY A 75 7.62 29.08 -2.31
N LYS A 76 8.87 29.11 -2.80
CA LYS A 76 9.16 29.00 -4.24
C LYS A 76 9.37 27.54 -4.65
N LYS A 77 8.92 27.19 -5.85
CA LYS A 77 9.20 25.87 -6.45
C LYS A 77 10.68 25.77 -6.81
N ARG A 78 11.35 24.71 -6.35
CA ARG A 78 12.76 24.42 -6.63
C ARG A 78 12.94 22.94 -6.89
N LYS A 79 13.94 22.59 -7.72
CA LYS A 79 14.43 21.22 -7.83
C LYS A 79 15.22 20.85 -6.57
N ILE A 80 14.69 19.90 -5.81
CA ILE A 80 15.27 19.41 -4.55
C ILE A 80 15.63 17.94 -4.74
N GLN A 81 16.80 17.56 -4.24
CA GLN A 81 17.24 16.17 -4.25
C GLN A 81 16.34 15.36 -3.32
N ALA A 82 15.61 14.40 -3.88
CA ALA A 82 14.65 13.58 -3.18
C ALA A 82 14.90 12.10 -3.45
N ALA A 83 14.53 11.24 -2.50
CA ALA A 83 14.65 9.79 -2.65
C ALA A 83 13.36 9.12 -2.17
N ASP A 84 13.07 7.93 -2.71
CA ASP A 84 11.98 7.10 -2.22
C ASP A 84 12.34 6.44 -0.87
N THR A 85 11.44 5.63 -0.32
CA THR A 85 11.63 5.00 0.99
C THR A 85 12.92 4.16 1.07
N GLU A 86 13.23 3.39 0.02
CA GLU A 86 14.44 2.57 -0.02
C GLU A 86 15.69 3.44 -0.07
N GLY A 87 15.69 4.45 -0.95
CA GLY A 87 16.81 5.38 -1.06
C GLY A 87 17.09 6.14 0.24
N ILE A 88 16.03 6.56 0.95
CA ILE A 88 16.16 7.17 2.28
C ILE A 88 16.77 6.20 3.29
N LEU A 89 16.27 4.96 3.37
CA LEU A 89 16.83 3.95 4.27
C LEU A 89 18.31 3.66 3.97
N ARG A 90 18.72 3.68 2.69
CA ARG A 90 20.13 3.55 2.29
C ARG A 90 20.98 4.74 2.73
N ILE A 91 20.45 5.96 2.63
CA ILE A 91 21.14 7.18 3.07
C ILE A 91 21.32 7.19 4.59
N ILE A 92 20.28 6.85 5.35
CA ILE A 92 20.30 6.81 6.82
C ILE A 92 21.45 5.95 7.36
N GLN A 93 21.74 4.81 6.72
CA GLN A 93 22.84 3.93 7.10
C GLN A 93 24.20 4.65 7.12
N SER A 94 24.39 5.66 6.25
CA SER A 94 25.63 6.44 6.11
C SER A 94 25.72 7.66 7.03
N ILE A 95 24.72 7.91 7.88
CA ILE A 95 24.70 9.01 8.85
C ILE A 95 25.21 8.51 10.21
N PRO A 96 26.43 8.90 10.66
CA PRO A 96 26.92 8.58 11.99
C PRO A 96 26.32 9.51 13.04
N SER A 97 25.05 9.31 13.39
CA SER A 97 24.33 10.10 14.38
C SER A 97 23.54 9.21 15.34
N LYS A 98 23.47 9.63 16.62
CA LYS A 98 22.62 9.00 17.64
C LYS A 98 21.14 8.97 17.23
N LYS A 99 20.68 9.92 16.41
CA LYS A 99 19.30 9.94 15.87
C LYS A 99 19.08 8.94 14.74
N ALA A 100 20.13 8.58 14.01
CA ALA A 100 20.06 7.57 12.95
C ALA A 100 20.10 6.14 13.52
N GLU A 101 20.72 5.95 14.69
CA GLU A 101 20.93 4.64 15.31
C GLU A 101 19.64 3.81 15.52
N PRO A 102 18.52 4.38 16.01
CA PRO A 102 17.26 3.64 16.13
C PRO A 102 16.72 3.08 14.80
N PHE A 103 17.03 3.71 13.67
CA PHE A 103 16.66 3.22 12.34
C PHE A 103 17.58 2.09 11.90
N LYS A 104 18.89 2.17 12.19
CA LYS A 104 19.85 1.11 11.87
C LYS A 104 19.59 -0.16 12.66
N LEU A 105 19.36 -0.04 13.96
CA LEU A 105 18.95 -1.17 14.81
C LEU A 105 17.62 -1.77 14.34
N TRP A 106 16.69 -0.93 13.88
CA TRP A 106 15.44 -1.42 13.31
C TRP A 106 15.65 -2.18 12.00
N LEU A 107 16.50 -1.68 11.09
CA LEU A 107 16.86 -2.39 9.86
C LEU A 107 17.54 -3.73 10.16
N ALA A 108 18.44 -3.77 11.14
CA ALA A 108 19.09 -5.00 11.59
C ALA A 108 18.05 -6.01 12.13
N LYS A 109 17.12 -5.55 12.98
CA LYS A 109 16.03 -6.38 13.50
C LYS A 109 15.16 -6.94 12.38
N VAL A 110 14.72 -6.09 11.44
CA VAL A 110 13.89 -6.53 10.31
C VAL A 110 14.65 -7.52 9.41
N GLY A 111 15.96 -7.32 9.23
CA GLY A 111 16.81 -8.28 8.51
C GLY A 111 16.86 -9.65 9.19
N ALA A 112 17.07 -9.67 10.51
CA ALA A 112 17.05 -10.91 11.29
C ALA A 112 15.68 -11.61 11.24
N GLU A 113 14.59 -10.88 11.47
CA GLU A 113 13.21 -11.39 11.38
C GLU A 113 12.93 -12.01 9.99
N ARG A 114 13.47 -11.46 8.89
CA ARG A 114 13.29 -12.04 7.55
C ARG A 114 14.06 -13.35 7.34
N ILE A 115 15.22 -13.48 7.98
CA ILE A 115 16.00 -14.73 7.94
C ILE A 115 15.26 -15.80 8.74
N GLU A 116 14.81 -15.47 9.95
CA GLU A 116 14.01 -16.36 10.81
C GLU A 116 12.73 -16.81 10.09
N GLU A 117 12.01 -15.91 9.42
CA GLU A 117 10.82 -16.26 8.63
C GLU A 117 11.09 -17.18 7.43
N THR A 118 12.34 -17.27 6.97
CA THR A 118 12.71 -18.22 5.91
C THR A 118 12.87 -19.63 6.47
N GLU A 119 13.32 -19.75 7.72
CA GLU A 119 13.45 -21.02 8.45
C GLU A 119 12.11 -21.47 9.02
N ASP A 120 11.31 -20.54 9.53
CA ASP A 120 9.97 -20.74 10.07
C ASP A 120 8.95 -19.78 9.42
N PRO A 121 8.31 -20.21 8.31
CA PRO A 121 7.31 -19.39 7.62
C PRO A 121 6.07 -19.03 8.45
N GLU A 122 5.77 -19.74 9.56
CA GLU A 122 4.62 -19.43 10.42
C GLU A 122 4.78 -18.05 11.07
N LEU A 123 6.00 -17.66 11.41
CA LEU A 123 6.33 -16.32 11.94
C LEU A 123 5.88 -15.19 11.01
N ALA A 124 5.86 -15.42 9.69
CA ALA A 124 5.38 -14.43 8.74
C ALA A 124 3.87 -14.21 8.84
N PHE A 125 3.11 -15.27 9.15
CA PHE A 125 1.67 -15.19 9.40
C PHE A 125 1.38 -14.48 10.72
N ASP A 126 2.10 -14.83 11.79
CA ASP A 126 1.96 -14.19 13.09
C ASP A 126 2.23 -12.68 13.01
N ARG A 127 3.33 -12.29 12.36
CA ARG A 127 3.65 -10.88 12.14
C ARG A 127 2.59 -10.17 11.31
N ALA A 128 2.00 -10.84 10.31
CA ALA A 128 0.90 -10.27 9.54
C ALA A 128 -0.32 -10.03 10.42
N MET A 129 -0.68 -10.98 11.29
CA MET A 129 -1.76 -10.85 12.27
C MET A 129 -1.51 -9.71 13.25
N GLU A 130 -0.33 -9.67 13.88
CA GLU A 130 0.09 -8.57 14.77
C GLU A 130 0.02 -7.22 14.08
N THR A 131 0.40 -7.15 12.80
CA THR A 131 0.36 -5.91 12.02
C THR A 131 -1.08 -5.41 11.84
N TYR A 132 -2.05 -6.29 11.59
CA TYR A 132 -3.46 -5.89 11.52
C TYR A 132 -4.02 -5.55 12.91
N LEU A 133 -3.69 -6.32 13.95
CA LEU A 133 -4.11 -6.01 15.33
C LEU A 133 -3.61 -4.63 15.76
N ALA A 134 -2.35 -4.30 15.50
CA ALA A 134 -1.76 -2.99 15.78
C ALA A 134 -2.42 -1.85 14.98
N LYS A 135 -2.99 -2.16 13.81
CA LYS A 135 -3.82 -1.22 13.04
C LYS A 135 -5.25 -1.09 13.60
N GLY A 136 -5.64 -1.88 14.60
CA GLY A 136 -6.93 -1.82 15.27
C GLY A 136 -8.00 -2.73 14.67
N TYR A 137 -7.65 -3.64 13.77
CA TYR A 137 -8.61 -4.61 13.22
C TYR A 137 -8.95 -5.68 14.26
N SER A 138 -10.20 -6.11 14.29
CA SER A 138 -10.66 -7.25 15.10
C SER A 138 -10.11 -8.57 14.58
N LYS A 139 -9.93 -9.57 15.45
CA LYS A 139 -9.50 -10.92 15.06
C LYS A 139 -10.43 -11.55 14.02
N GLU A 140 -11.74 -11.31 14.12
CA GLU A 140 -12.75 -11.82 13.21
C GLU A 140 -12.55 -11.28 11.78
N TRP A 141 -12.37 -9.96 11.65
CA TRP A 141 -12.04 -9.33 10.37
C TRP A 141 -10.71 -9.86 9.81
N ILE A 142 -9.68 -10.06 10.65
CA ILE A 142 -8.38 -10.58 10.22
C ILE A 142 -8.52 -12.00 9.66
N ASN A 143 -9.23 -12.87 10.38
CA ASN A 143 -9.51 -14.24 9.93
C ASN A 143 -10.28 -14.25 8.61
N GLN A 144 -11.27 -13.36 8.46
CA GLN A 144 -11.98 -13.19 7.20
C GLN A 144 -11.05 -12.72 6.07
N ARG A 145 -10.14 -11.79 6.39
CA ARG A 145 -9.17 -11.28 5.43
C ARG A 145 -8.19 -12.37 4.99
N LEU A 146 -7.70 -13.21 5.90
CA LEU A 146 -6.83 -14.36 5.56
C LEU A 146 -7.55 -15.35 4.64
N LYS A 147 -8.80 -15.71 4.94
CA LYS A 147 -9.63 -16.56 4.06
C LYS A 147 -9.83 -15.94 2.67
N SER A 148 -10.02 -14.62 2.58
CA SER A 148 -10.11 -13.96 1.27
C SER A 148 -8.81 -14.01 0.47
N ILE A 149 -7.65 -14.09 1.12
CA ILE A 149 -6.36 -14.27 0.42
C ILE A 149 -6.30 -15.67 -0.21
N GLU A 150 -6.75 -16.68 0.52
CA GLU A 150 -6.83 -18.07 0.04
C GLU A 150 -7.74 -18.18 -1.18
N VAL A 151 -8.99 -17.69 -1.09
CA VAL A 151 -9.94 -17.73 -2.23
C VAL A 151 -9.39 -16.97 -3.45
N ARG A 152 -8.74 -15.82 -3.22
CA ARG A 152 -8.08 -15.07 -4.31
C ARG A 152 -6.92 -15.85 -4.92
N LYS A 153 -6.14 -16.56 -4.10
CA LYS A 153 -5.01 -17.36 -4.55
C LYS A 153 -5.48 -18.47 -5.48
N GLU A 154 -6.55 -19.17 -5.09
CA GLU A 154 -7.18 -20.20 -5.91
C GLU A 154 -7.62 -19.66 -7.28
N LEU A 155 -8.29 -18.51 -7.31
CA LEU A 155 -8.67 -17.84 -8.57
C LEU A 155 -7.46 -17.51 -9.44
N THR A 156 -6.39 -16.99 -8.85
CA THR A 156 -5.18 -16.65 -9.61
C THR A 156 -4.44 -17.88 -10.12
N ASP A 157 -4.50 -19.01 -9.40
CA ASP A 157 -3.89 -20.27 -9.83
C ASP A 157 -4.69 -20.91 -10.96
N GLU A 158 -6.01 -20.79 -10.93
CA GLU A 158 -6.88 -21.15 -12.05
C GLU A 158 -6.55 -20.30 -13.29
N TRP A 159 -6.44 -18.97 -13.16
CA TRP A 159 -6.01 -18.12 -14.28
C TRP A 159 -4.63 -18.51 -14.81
N GLN A 160 -3.68 -18.85 -13.94
CA GLN A 160 -2.37 -19.34 -14.36
C GLN A 160 -2.50 -20.64 -15.17
N THR A 161 -3.33 -21.58 -14.71
CA THR A 161 -3.64 -22.83 -15.41
C THR A 161 -4.27 -22.57 -16.79
N ARG A 162 -5.11 -21.54 -16.91
CA ARG A 162 -5.69 -21.09 -18.20
C ARG A 162 -4.75 -20.25 -19.07
N GLY A 163 -3.48 -20.12 -18.68
CA GLY A 163 -2.44 -19.45 -19.47
C GLY A 163 -2.46 -17.92 -19.39
N MET A 164 -3.14 -17.35 -18.40
CA MET A 164 -3.20 -15.91 -18.19
C MET A 164 -1.88 -15.40 -17.57
N LYS A 165 -1.41 -14.24 -18.06
CA LYS A 165 -0.16 -13.62 -17.61
C LYS A 165 -0.37 -12.80 -16.33
N LYS A 166 0.52 -13.00 -15.36
CA LYS A 166 0.58 -12.18 -14.13
C LYS A 166 0.82 -10.71 -14.49
N GLY A 167 0.29 -9.81 -13.66
CA GLY A 167 0.36 -8.36 -13.90
C GLY A 167 -0.88 -7.84 -14.62
N LEU A 168 -0.71 -7.38 -15.87
CA LEU A 168 -1.76 -6.64 -16.60
C LEU A 168 -3.05 -7.44 -16.78
N GLU A 169 -2.97 -8.71 -17.20
CA GLU A 169 -4.17 -9.51 -17.47
C GLU A 169 -4.93 -9.83 -16.16
N TYR A 170 -4.22 -10.12 -15.07
CA TYR A 170 -4.84 -10.33 -13.76
C TYR A 170 -5.51 -9.06 -13.24
N ALA A 171 -4.91 -7.89 -13.47
CA ALA A 171 -5.50 -6.60 -13.13
C ALA A 171 -6.79 -6.37 -13.93
N ILE A 172 -6.77 -6.65 -15.23
CA ILE A 172 -7.94 -6.57 -16.11
C ILE A 172 -9.07 -7.49 -15.61
N LEU A 173 -8.78 -8.76 -15.35
CA LEU A 173 -9.79 -9.74 -14.91
C LEU A 173 -10.34 -9.40 -13.51
N THR A 174 -9.47 -8.99 -12.58
CA THR A 174 -9.91 -8.51 -11.26
C THR A 174 -10.81 -7.27 -11.41
N ASN A 175 -10.53 -6.39 -12.36
CA ASN A 175 -11.31 -5.20 -12.61
C ASN A 175 -12.69 -5.52 -13.19
N GLU A 176 -12.78 -6.44 -14.16
CA GLU A 176 -14.05 -6.92 -14.72
C GLU A 176 -14.92 -7.58 -13.64
N LEU A 177 -14.30 -8.42 -12.79
CA LEU A 177 -14.96 -9.06 -11.65
C LEU A 177 -15.51 -8.03 -10.65
N THR A 178 -14.66 -7.08 -10.24
CA THR A 178 -15.05 -6.01 -9.29
C THR A 178 -16.17 -5.15 -9.85
N LYS A 179 -16.07 -4.76 -11.13
CA LYS A 179 -17.08 -3.97 -11.82
C LYS A 179 -18.41 -4.71 -11.92
N ALA A 180 -18.39 -6.01 -12.19
CA ALA A 180 -19.60 -6.83 -12.29
C ALA A 180 -20.36 -6.88 -10.96
N TRP A 181 -19.70 -7.11 -9.82
CA TRP A 181 -20.40 -7.23 -8.53
C TRP A 181 -20.67 -5.89 -7.83
N ALA A 182 -19.68 -4.98 -7.82
CA ALA A 182 -19.76 -3.71 -7.09
C ALA A 182 -20.37 -2.58 -7.93
N GLY A 183 -20.41 -2.72 -9.26
CA GLY A 183 -20.81 -1.66 -10.19
C GLY A 183 -19.77 -0.55 -10.33
N LYS A 184 -18.54 -0.76 -9.84
CA LYS A 184 -17.41 0.18 -9.90
C LYS A 184 -16.14 -0.56 -10.25
N ASP A 185 -15.32 0.03 -11.09
CA ASP A 185 -13.98 -0.47 -11.31
C ASP A 185 -13.07 -0.22 -10.09
N ILE A 186 -11.88 -0.80 -10.06
CA ILE A 186 -10.97 -0.71 -8.90
C ILE A 186 -10.58 0.73 -8.60
N LYS A 187 -10.36 1.57 -9.62
CA LYS A 187 -9.95 2.98 -9.45
C LYS A 187 -11.10 3.81 -8.90
N GLU A 188 -12.30 3.65 -9.46
CA GLU A 188 -13.53 4.27 -8.99
C GLU A 188 -13.85 3.88 -7.55
N TYR A 189 -13.64 2.60 -7.21
CA TYR A 189 -13.93 2.09 -5.87
C TYR A 189 -12.91 2.59 -4.84
N LYS A 190 -11.62 2.63 -5.19
CA LYS A 190 -10.60 3.29 -4.36
C LYS A 190 -10.94 4.77 -4.14
N LYS A 191 -11.34 5.50 -5.19
CA LYS A 191 -11.75 6.90 -5.10
C LYS A 191 -12.96 7.09 -4.18
N LEU A 192 -13.98 6.23 -4.30
CA LEU A 192 -15.16 6.25 -3.42
C LEU A 192 -14.78 6.14 -1.94
N LYS A 193 -13.76 5.34 -1.61
CA LYS A 193 -13.26 5.14 -0.25
C LYS A 193 -12.17 6.14 0.18
N GLY A 194 -11.80 7.10 -0.68
CA GLY A 194 -10.73 8.07 -0.40
C GLY A 194 -9.34 7.44 -0.30
N LEU A 195 -9.10 6.36 -1.04
CA LEU A 195 -7.83 5.62 -1.03
C LEU A 195 -6.93 6.11 -2.16
N LYS A 196 -5.63 6.20 -1.85
CA LYS A 196 -4.57 6.42 -2.84
C LYS A 196 -3.84 5.08 -3.04
N LYS A 197 -2.77 4.88 -2.27
CA LYS A 197 -1.92 3.68 -2.29
C LYS A 197 -2.51 2.50 -1.53
N GLU A 198 -3.48 2.74 -0.65
CA GLU A 198 -4.02 1.72 0.24
C GLU A 198 -4.68 0.58 -0.53
N ASN A 199 -4.59 -0.63 0.06
CA ASN A 199 -5.25 -1.80 -0.48
C ASN A 199 -6.77 -1.66 -0.33
N LEU A 200 -7.51 -1.91 -1.41
CA LEU A 200 -8.97 -1.78 -1.42
C LEU A 200 -9.64 -2.76 -0.46
N ARG A 201 -9.21 -4.03 -0.44
CA ARG A 201 -9.79 -5.10 0.39
C ARG A 201 -9.55 -4.84 1.88
N ASP A 202 -8.42 -4.27 2.23
CA ASP A 202 -8.15 -3.90 3.63
C ASP A 202 -9.06 -2.75 4.12
N ASN A 203 -9.71 -2.03 3.20
CA ASN A 203 -10.65 -0.95 3.47
C ASN A 203 -12.10 -1.33 3.18
N MET A 204 -12.37 -2.61 2.97
CA MET A 204 -13.72 -3.16 2.83
C MET A 204 -14.28 -3.56 4.21
N SER A 205 -15.58 -3.37 4.36
CA SER A 205 -16.37 -3.97 5.44
C SER A 205 -16.41 -5.50 5.31
N ASN A 206 -16.82 -6.19 6.39
CA ASN A 206 -16.98 -7.65 6.38
C ASN A 206 -17.86 -8.13 5.22
N LEU A 207 -18.97 -7.43 4.95
CA LEU A 207 -19.90 -7.83 3.90
C LEU A 207 -19.35 -7.57 2.49
N GLU A 208 -18.62 -6.46 2.29
CA GLU A 208 -17.89 -6.21 1.05
C GLU A 208 -16.82 -7.29 0.80
N LEU A 209 -16.11 -7.74 1.85
CA LEU A 209 -15.14 -8.86 1.75
C LEU A 209 -15.80 -10.18 1.38
N VAL A 210 -16.92 -10.53 2.03
CA VAL A 210 -17.67 -11.77 1.74
C VAL A 210 -18.20 -11.77 0.31
N LEU A 211 -18.76 -10.66 -0.16
CA LEU A 211 -19.23 -10.54 -1.54
C LEU A 211 -18.07 -10.61 -2.54
N ASN A 212 -16.93 -10.00 -2.24
CA ASN A 212 -15.75 -10.12 -3.08
C ASN A 212 -15.26 -11.58 -3.15
N MET A 213 -15.23 -12.29 -2.02
CA MET A 213 -14.89 -13.72 -1.98
C MET A 213 -15.88 -14.57 -2.79
N LEU A 214 -17.19 -14.30 -2.67
CA LEU A 214 -18.20 -15.00 -3.45
C LEU A 214 -18.01 -14.79 -4.95
N ALA A 215 -17.67 -13.57 -5.37
CA ALA A 215 -17.37 -13.26 -6.76
C ALA A 215 -16.13 -14.05 -7.25
N GLU A 216 -15.06 -14.06 -6.44
CA GLU A 216 -13.81 -14.76 -6.76
C GLU A 216 -14.02 -16.28 -6.84
N ALA A 217 -14.66 -16.89 -5.84
CA ALA A 217 -14.98 -18.31 -5.82
C ALA A 217 -15.90 -18.70 -6.98
N SER A 218 -16.94 -17.92 -7.26
CA SER A 218 -17.84 -18.19 -8.39
C SER A 218 -17.11 -18.13 -9.73
N THR A 219 -16.21 -17.16 -9.92
CA THR A 219 -15.39 -17.09 -11.14
C THR A 219 -14.49 -18.31 -11.27
N THR A 220 -13.86 -18.75 -10.17
CA THR A 220 -13.01 -19.96 -10.16
C THR A 220 -13.81 -21.19 -10.58
N GLU A 221 -14.95 -21.45 -9.93
CA GLU A 221 -15.77 -22.64 -10.21
C GLU A 221 -16.30 -22.65 -11.65
N ILE A 222 -16.75 -21.49 -12.15
CA ILE A 222 -17.18 -21.39 -13.56
C ILE A 222 -16.00 -21.59 -14.51
N SER A 223 -14.80 -21.09 -14.18
CA SER A 223 -13.60 -21.27 -15.01
C SER A 223 -13.17 -22.73 -15.10
N LYS A 224 -13.19 -23.46 -13.97
CA LYS A 224 -12.90 -24.90 -13.91
C LYS A 224 -13.81 -25.70 -14.84
N GLU A 225 -15.10 -25.37 -14.87
CA GLU A 225 -16.10 -26.05 -15.69
C GLU A 225 -16.07 -25.64 -17.17
N LYS A 226 -15.82 -24.35 -17.47
CA LYS A 226 -15.89 -23.81 -18.85
C LYS A 226 -14.58 -23.79 -19.60
N GLU A 227 -13.47 -23.95 -18.88
CA GLU A 227 -12.12 -24.03 -19.44
C GLU A 227 -11.80 -22.90 -20.44
N PRO A 228 -12.01 -21.63 -20.07
CA PRO A 228 -11.93 -20.51 -21.01
C PRO A 228 -10.51 -20.35 -21.57
N LYS A 229 -10.43 -20.11 -22.88
CA LYS A 229 -9.17 -19.85 -23.59
C LYS A 229 -9.01 -18.36 -23.91
N GLY A 230 -7.86 -17.81 -23.54
CA GLY A 230 -7.49 -16.42 -23.82
C GLY A 230 -8.24 -15.39 -22.97
N LEU A 231 -7.77 -14.13 -23.05
CA LEU A 231 -8.25 -13.05 -22.20
C LEU A 231 -9.75 -12.74 -22.38
N ALA A 232 -10.26 -12.75 -23.60
CA ALA A 232 -11.64 -12.39 -23.88
C ALA A 232 -12.65 -13.35 -23.20
N SER A 233 -12.41 -14.66 -23.31
CA SER A 233 -13.25 -15.67 -22.66
C SER A 233 -13.14 -15.58 -21.13
N ASN A 234 -11.92 -15.41 -20.61
CA ASN A 234 -11.71 -15.23 -19.16
C ASN A 234 -12.39 -13.96 -18.61
N LYS A 235 -12.49 -12.87 -19.39
CA LYS A 235 -13.27 -11.69 -19.00
C LYS A 235 -14.76 -12.01 -18.84
N ASP A 236 -15.32 -12.82 -19.75
CA ASP A 236 -16.72 -13.24 -19.65
C ASP A 236 -16.95 -14.09 -18.40
N ILE A 237 -16.04 -15.02 -18.08
CA ILE A 237 -16.10 -15.81 -16.85
C ILE A 237 -15.99 -14.93 -15.60
N ALA A 238 -15.09 -13.93 -15.61
CA ALA A 238 -14.97 -12.95 -14.53
C ALA A 238 -16.28 -12.16 -14.31
N ARG A 239 -16.95 -11.75 -15.39
CA ARG A 239 -18.27 -11.08 -15.31
C ARG A 239 -19.35 -12.00 -14.79
N LYS A 240 -19.38 -13.27 -15.21
CA LYS A 240 -20.35 -14.27 -14.74
C LYS A 240 -20.21 -14.53 -13.24
N GLY A 241 -19.00 -14.76 -12.74
CA GLY A 241 -18.78 -14.93 -11.31
C GLY A 241 -19.05 -13.66 -10.50
N GLY A 242 -18.67 -12.49 -11.02
CA GLY A 242 -19.06 -11.21 -10.43
C GLY A 242 -20.57 -10.98 -10.40
N ASN A 243 -21.31 -11.43 -11.41
CA ASN A 243 -22.78 -11.34 -11.44
C ASN A 243 -23.44 -12.20 -10.35
N ALA A 244 -22.89 -13.37 -10.02
CA ALA A 244 -23.41 -14.17 -8.90
C ALA A 244 -23.38 -13.38 -7.58
N SER A 245 -22.23 -12.74 -7.30
CA SER A 245 -22.09 -11.84 -6.15
C SER A 245 -22.96 -10.58 -6.26
N LYS A 246 -23.14 -10.02 -7.47
CA LYS A 246 -24.06 -8.91 -7.71
C LYS A 246 -25.48 -9.25 -7.28
N GLN A 247 -25.98 -10.45 -7.61
CA GLN A 247 -27.33 -10.87 -7.24
C GLN A 247 -27.46 -10.99 -5.71
N ALA A 248 -26.49 -11.63 -5.05
CA ALA A 248 -26.47 -11.71 -3.60
C ALA A 248 -26.45 -10.31 -2.95
N ARG A 249 -25.63 -9.40 -3.48
CA ARG A 249 -25.58 -8.00 -3.03
C ARG A 249 -26.95 -7.32 -3.16
N LEU A 250 -27.56 -7.36 -4.35
CA LEU A 250 -28.83 -6.70 -4.61
C LEU A 250 -29.95 -7.23 -3.73
N GLU A 251 -29.98 -8.54 -3.48
CA GLU A 251 -30.96 -9.13 -2.57
C GLU A 251 -30.76 -8.64 -1.14
N ILE A 252 -29.52 -8.62 -0.63
CA ILE A 252 -29.25 -8.11 0.72
C ILE A 252 -29.56 -6.60 0.82
N GLU A 253 -29.20 -5.80 -0.19
CA GLU A 253 -29.52 -4.36 -0.22
C GLU A 253 -31.04 -4.13 -0.22
N LYS A 254 -31.81 -4.97 -0.94
CA LYS A 254 -33.28 -4.94 -0.94
C LYS A 254 -33.87 -5.25 0.43
N GLN A 255 -33.35 -6.27 1.12
CA GLN A 255 -33.85 -6.68 2.44
C GLN A 255 -33.44 -5.71 3.57
N THR A 256 -32.26 -5.09 3.47
CA THR A 256 -31.72 -4.22 4.51
C THR A 256 -32.01 -2.73 4.30
N GLY A 257 -32.37 -2.33 3.07
CA GLY A 257 -32.55 -0.94 2.67
C GLY A 257 -31.26 -0.12 2.64
N LYS A 258 -30.09 -0.74 2.80
CA LYS A 258 -28.78 -0.08 2.89
C LYS A 258 -27.86 -0.57 1.78
N SER A 259 -27.16 0.36 1.13
CA SER A 259 -26.14 -0.05 0.15
C SER A 259 -24.92 -0.66 0.86
N ILE A 260 -24.41 -1.74 0.29
CA ILE A 260 -23.25 -2.48 0.80
C ILE A 260 -21.94 -1.84 0.31
N VAL A 261 -21.92 -1.35 -0.93
CA VAL A 261 -20.78 -0.66 -1.52
C VAL A 261 -20.75 0.77 -1.00
N THR A 262 -19.88 1.05 -0.04
CA THR A 262 -19.87 2.35 0.65
C THR A 262 -18.50 3.05 0.58
N GLY A 263 -18.50 4.37 0.75
CA GLY A 263 -17.29 5.17 0.93
C GLY A 263 -16.64 5.08 2.31
N LYS A 264 -17.05 4.12 3.15
CA LYS A 264 -16.39 3.85 4.43
C LYS A 264 -15.08 3.10 4.17
N ASN A 265 -13.97 3.67 4.64
CA ASN A 265 -12.65 3.06 4.63
C ASN A 265 -12.32 2.50 6.02
N ALA A 266 -11.15 1.90 6.18
CA ALA A 266 -10.74 1.27 7.45
C ALA A 266 -10.85 2.22 8.65
N ASP A 267 -10.41 3.48 8.52
CA ASP A 267 -10.46 4.44 9.64
C ASP A 267 -11.90 4.66 10.13
N LYS A 268 -12.84 4.82 9.20
CA LYS A 268 -14.27 4.97 9.52
C LYS A 268 -14.88 3.67 10.06
N LEU A 269 -14.45 2.51 9.58
CA LEU A 269 -14.97 1.21 10.01
C LEU A 269 -14.48 0.82 11.42
N LEU A 270 -13.24 1.18 11.75
CA LEU A 270 -12.60 0.88 13.03
C LEU A 270 -12.94 1.91 14.12
N GLY A 271 -13.82 2.88 13.84
CA GLY A 271 -14.19 3.92 14.80
C GLY A 271 -13.04 4.86 15.16
N LYS A 272 -12.01 4.97 14.31
CA LYS A 272 -10.93 5.93 14.50
C LYS A 272 -11.44 7.32 14.12
N SER A 273 -12.01 8.02 15.09
CA SER A 273 -12.34 9.45 14.93
C SER A 273 -11.04 10.22 14.68
N GLY A 274 -10.80 10.59 13.43
CA GLY A 274 -9.82 11.61 13.07
C GLY A 274 -8.35 11.17 13.09
N TYR A 275 -7.95 10.29 12.18
CA TYR A 275 -6.75 10.65 11.41
C TYR A 275 -7.22 11.57 10.29
N LYS A 276 -7.17 12.89 10.52
CA LYS A 276 -7.13 13.83 9.41
C LYS A 276 -5.90 13.44 8.58
N LYS A 277 -6.11 12.72 7.48
CA LYS A 277 -5.23 12.86 6.32
C LYS A 277 -5.37 14.34 5.97
N LEU A 278 -4.41 15.15 6.43
CA LEU A 278 -4.34 16.55 6.05
C LEU A 278 -4.03 16.57 4.55
N GLU A 279 -5.09 16.59 3.76
CA GLU A 279 -5.03 17.18 2.44
C GLU A 279 -4.51 18.61 2.66
N SER A 280 -3.45 18.95 1.93
CA SER A 280 -3.06 20.34 1.76
C SER A 280 -4.26 21.06 1.14
N SER A 281 -5.02 21.77 1.96
CA SER A 281 -6.04 22.70 1.51
C SER A 281 -5.34 23.80 0.73
N ASN A 282 -5.28 23.64 -0.59
CA ASN A 282 -5.38 24.79 -1.48
C ASN A 282 -6.89 25.06 -1.60
N GLU A 283 -7.40 25.94 -0.75
CA GLU A 283 -8.62 26.67 -1.06
C GLU A 283 -8.22 28.13 -1.18
N ASP A 284 -8.61 28.68 -2.33
CA ASP A 284 -8.39 30.03 -2.80
C ASP A 284 -8.99 31.06 -1.85
N GLU A 285 -8.20 32.08 -1.50
CA GLU A 285 -8.59 33.50 -1.40
C GLU A 285 -7.34 34.39 -1.47
#